data_AF-A0A453QRU7-F1
#
_entry.id   AF-A0A453QRU7-F1
#
_cell.length_a   1.000
_cell.length_b   1.000
_cell.length_c   1.000
_cell.angle_alpha   90.00
_cell.angle_beta   90.00
_cell.angle_gamma   90.00
#
_symmetry.space_group_name_H-M   'P 1'
#
loop_
_entity.id
_entity.type
_entity.pdbx_description
1 polymer ?
#
loop_
_entity_poly.entity_id
_entity_poly.type
_entity_poly.pdbx_seq_one_letter_code
_entity_poly.pdbx_strand_id
1 'polypeptide(L)'
;GEVIRSASYLDLLSDCQEFKYLVNAHKDTTGVSDLNNMARHRAKDLPIKETDGIHGNRYIESVKPSPVDQLIKTEERESGDAGLKPYILYLRQKKGFLYASLSVMSHIIFIAGQISQNSWMAANVQNPDVSALKLISVYIVIGVCTVFFVLSRSIFFVVLGMQTSRSLFSQLLNSLFRAPMSFFDSTPLGRVLSRVSSDLSIIDLDVPFALMFGFSSSLNAYSNLGVLAVVTWQVLFVSLPMIVLAIRLQ
;
A
#
# COMPACT_ATOMS: atom_id res chain seq x y z
N GLY A 1 -19.50 20.67 37.15
CA GLY A 1 -19.20 21.76 36.22
C GLY A 1 -20.03 22.94 36.65
N GLU A 2 -19.39 24.02 37.07
CA GLU A 2 -20.07 25.23 37.53
C GLU A 2 -20.20 26.19 36.34
N VAL A 3 -21.39 26.75 36.12
CA VAL A 3 -21.60 27.71 35.04
C VAL A 3 -21.09 29.07 35.51
N ILE A 4 -19.93 29.47 34.99
CA ILE A 4 -19.24 30.69 35.39
C ILE A 4 -20.00 31.95 34.90
N ARG A 5 -20.63 31.89 33.72
CA ARG A 5 -21.47 32.98 33.18
C ARG A 5 -22.34 32.51 32.01
N SER A 6 -23.53 33.11 31.85
CA SER A 6 -24.41 32.91 30.69
C SER A 6 -24.80 34.25 30.07
N ALA A 7 -24.42 34.46 28.81
CA ALA A 7 -24.79 35.65 28.03
C ALA A 7 -24.84 35.31 26.53
N SER A 8 -25.21 36.28 25.69
CA SER A 8 -25.20 36.13 24.23
C SER A 8 -23.77 35.89 23.71
N TYR A 9 -23.64 35.16 22.60
CA TYR A 9 -22.33 34.81 22.02
C TYR A 9 -21.44 36.04 21.77
N LEU A 10 -22.03 37.14 21.28
CA LEU A 10 -21.31 38.37 20.99
C LEU A 10 -20.83 39.07 22.27
N ASP A 11 -21.59 38.98 23.36
CA ASP A 11 -21.24 39.55 24.66
C ASP A 11 -20.17 38.70 25.37
N LEU A 12 -20.23 37.38 25.22
CA LEU A 12 -19.19 36.47 25.76
C LEU A 12 -17.86 36.63 25.04
N LEU A 13 -17.86 36.98 23.74
CA LEU A 13 -16.64 37.17 22.96
C LEU A 13 -15.93 38.50 23.29
N SER A 14 -16.69 39.52 23.71
CA SER A 14 -16.17 40.85 24.06
C SER A 14 -15.75 40.94 25.53
N ASP A 15 -16.53 40.34 26.43
CA ASP A 15 -16.38 40.52 27.89
C ASP A 15 -15.59 39.38 28.55
N CYS A 16 -15.51 38.20 27.94
CA CYS A 16 -14.81 37.03 28.50
C CYS A 16 -13.54 36.67 27.70
N GLN A 17 -12.38 37.00 28.28
CA GLN A 17 -11.08 36.72 27.67
C GLN A 17 -10.79 35.21 27.56
N GLU A 18 -11.27 34.40 28.51
CA GLU A 18 -11.16 32.93 28.48
C GLU A 18 -12.00 32.31 27.35
N PHE A 19 -13.23 32.79 27.14
CA PHE A 19 -14.08 32.31 26.06
C PHE A 19 -13.49 32.67 24.69
N LYS A 20 -12.95 33.89 24.55
CA LYS A 20 -12.22 34.33 23.35
C LYS A 20 -11.00 33.46 23.06
N TYR A 21 -10.24 33.07 24.08
CA TYR A 21 -9.10 32.15 23.94
C TYR A 21 -9.55 30.76 23.47
N LEU A 22 -10.62 30.22 24.07
CA LEU A 22 -11.18 28.91 23.72
C LEU A 22 -11.70 28.88 22.27
N VAL A 23 -12.43 29.92 21.85
CA VAL A 23 -12.95 30.05 20.49
C VAL A 23 -11.82 30.17 19.46
N ASN A 24 -10.78 30.95 19.76
CA ASN A 24 -9.62 31.06 18.88
C ASN A 24 -8.84 29.74 18.77
N ALA A 25 -8.60 29.05 19.89
CA ALA A 25 -7.96 27.74 19.90
C ALA A 25 -8.75 26.70 19.09
N HIS A 26 -10.09 26.74 19.16
CA HIS A 26 -10.95 25.87 18.35
C HIS A 26 -10.89 26.23 16.85
N LYS A 27 -10.81 27.51 16.51
CA LYS A 27 -10.68 28.01 15.13
C LYS A 27 -9.36 27.60 14.49
N ASP A 28 -8.28 27.58 15.26
CA ASP A 28 -6.97 27.13 14.80
C ASP A 28 -6.92 25.60 14.64
N THR A 29 -7.62 24.85 15.50
CA THR A 29 -7.73 23.39 15.39
C THR A 29 -8.60 22.93 14.21
N THR A 30 -9.58 23.74 13.79
CA THR A 30 -10.48 23.44 12.67
C THR A 30 -9.88 23.81 11.29
N GLY A 31 -8.64 24.32 11.24
CA GLY A 31 -7.90 24.54 9.99
C GLY A 31 -8.44 25.65 9.08
N VAL A 32 -9.40 26.46 9.57
CA VAL A 32 -10.04 27.52 8.77
C VAL A 32 -9.08 28.71 8.53
N SER A 33 -8.13 28.93 9.45
CA SER A 33 -7.10 29.98 9.33
C SER A 33 -6.02 29.64 8.28
N ASP A 34 -5.64 28.36 8.14
CA ASP A 34 -4.60 27.94 7.20
C ASP A 34 -5.03 27.97 5.73
N LEU A 35 -6.33 27.78 5.46
CA LEU A 35 -6.85 27.83 4.08
C LEU A 35 -6.69 29.22 3.45
N ASN A 36 -6.87 30.29 4.24
CA ASN A 36 -6.80 31.66 3.75
C ASN A 36 -5.35 32.13 3.55
N ASN A 37 -4.41 31.58 4.34
CA ASN A 37 -2.99 31.88 4.23
C ASN A 37 -2.30 31.08 3.11
N MET A 38 -2.73 29.83 2.86
CA MET A 38 -2.21 29.00 1.76
C MET A 38 -2.59 29.56 0.37
N ALA A 39 -3.76 30.19 0.25
CA ALA A 39 -4.17 30.86 -0.99
C ALA A 39 -3.34 32.13 -1.30
N ARG A 40 -2.90 32.87 -0.27
CA ARG A 40 -2.05 34.06 -0.43
C ARG A 40 -0.58 33.76 -0.73
N HIS A 41 -0.06 32.63 -0.23
CA HIS A 41 1.34 32.24 -0.44
C HIS A 41 1.65 31.62 -1.80
N ARG A 42 0.65 31.20 -2.58
CA ARG A 42 0.86 30.57 -3.91
C ARG A 42 1.03 31.57 -5.06
N ALA A 43 0.75 32.86 -4.84
CA ALA A 43 0.63 33.84 -5.93
C ALA A 43 1.79 34.85 -6.02
N LYS A 44 2.79 34.79 -5.15
CA LYS A 44 3.96 35.68 -5.22
C LYS A 44 5.23 34.90 -4.91
N ASP A 45 6.25 35.15 -5.74
CA ASP A 45 7.67 34.78 -5.58
C ASP A 45 8.18 33.58 -6.40
N LEU A 46 8.16 33.72 -7.74
CA LEU A 46 9.41 33.54 -8.52
C LEU A 46 9.97 34.96 -8.77
N PRO A 47 11.20 35.25 -8.33
CA PRO A 47 12.33 35.21 -9.27
C PRO A 47 13.62 34.64 -8.65
N ILE A 48 14.28 33.77 -9.40
CA ILE A 48 15.60 33.24 -9.09
C ILE A 48 16.64 34.30 -9.44
N LYS A 49 17.42 34.74 -8.45
CA LYS A 49 18.68 35.46 -8.65
C LYS A 49 19.74 34.78 -7.78
N GLU A 50 20.71 34.15 -8.44
CA GLU A 50 21.91 33.58 -7.81
C GLU A 50 22.76 34.70 -7.20
N THR A 51 23.18 34.53 -5.95
CA THR A 51 24.52 34.95 -5.50
C THR A 51 24.97 34.13 -4.30
N ASP A 52 26.27 33.86 -4.33
CA ASP A 52 27.14 33.04 -3.50
C ASP A 52 27.26 33.47 -2.02
N GLY A 53 27.62 32.53 -1.14
CA GLY A 53 28.31 32.84 0.13
C GLY A 53 27.68 32.44 1.49
N ILE A 54 28.31 31.44 2.13
CA ILE A 54 28.71 31.36 3.55
C ILE A 54 27.65 31.10 4.66
N HIS A 55 27.70 29.86 5.15
CA HIS A 55 27.66 29.39 6.56
C HIS A 55 26.75 30.11 7.59
N GLY A 56 25.71 29.41 8.04
CA GLY A 56 24.94 29.81 9.23
C GLY A 56 23.92 28.75 9.66
N ASN A 57 24.34 27.84 10.54
CA ASN A 57 23.51 26.80 11.15
C ASN A 57 22.41 27.46 12.01
N ARG A 58 21.17 27.48 11.52
CA ARG A 58 20.02 28.02 12.26
C ARG A 58 19.36 26.89 13.06
N TYR A 59 19.78 26.74 14.31
CA TYR A 59 19.01 25.99 15.31
C TYR A 59 17.64 26.68 15.44
N ILE A 60 16.58 25.98 15.02
CA ILE A 60 15.21 26.33 15.37
C ILE A 60 15.10 25.98 16.86
N GLU A 61 15.09 27.01 17.70
CA GLU A 61 14.79 26.90 19.11
C GLU A 61 13.39 26.27 19.25
N SER A 62 13.34 25.04 19.76
CA SER A 62 12.10 24.34 20.07
C SER A 62 11.33 25.14 21.11
N VAL A 63 10.29 25.84 20.66
CA VAL A 63 9.24 26.38 21.52
C VAL A 63 8.80 25.26 22.47
N LYS A 64 8.86 25.53 23.78
CA LYS A 64 8.36 24.58 24.80
C LYS A 64 6.90 24.27 24.49
N PRO A 65 6.49 22.99 24.41
CA PRO A 65 5.11 22.64 24.10
C PRO A 65 4.18 23.22 25.17
N SER A 66 3.04 23.77 24.72
CA SER A 66 2.03 24.29 25.64
C SER A 66 1.43 23.14 26.49
N PRO A 67 0.77 23.42 27.62
CA PRO A 67 0.16 22.38 28.46
C PRO A 67 -0.81 21.46 27.69
N VAL A 68 -1.40 21.96 26.59
CA VAL A 68 -2.32 21.22 25.72
C VAL A 68 -1.58 20.19 24.85
N ASP A 69 -0.36 20.50 24.41
CA ASP A 69 0.49 19.56 23.66
C ASP A 69 1.04 18.43 24.54
N GLN A 70 1.11 18.63 25.87
CA GLN A 70 1.46 17.59 26.83
C GLN A 70 0.34 16.55 27.07
N LEU A 71 -0.93 16.90 26.84
CA LEU A 71 -2.04 15.93 26.93
C LEU A 71 -2.15 15.05 25.68
N ILE A 72 -1.63 15.52 24.55
CA ILE A 72 -1.64 14.78 23.29
C ILE A 72 -0.45 13.82 23.31
N LYS A 73 -0.72 12.54 23.57
CA LYS A 73 0.29 11.48 23.48
C LYS A 73 0.86 11.45 22.06
N THR A 74 2.16 11.70 21.93
CA THR A 74 2.91 11.47 20.68
C THR A 74 2.94 9.97 20.42
N GLU A 75 2.44 9.56 19.26
CA GLU A 75 2.26 8.15 18.92
C GLU A 75 3.62 7.49 18.67
N GLU A 76 3.93 6.46 19.46
CA GLU A 76 5.16 5.68 19.30
C GLU A 76 5.00 4.74 18.11
N ARG A 77 5.81 4.95 17.07
CA ARG A 77 5.87 4.06 15.92
C ARG A 77 6.86 2.95 16.22
N GLU A 78 6.41 1.71 16.25
CA GLU A 78 7.34 0.57 16.27
C GLU A 78 8.27 0.69 15.05
N SER A 79 9.52 1.06 15.31
CA SER A 79 10.54 1.25 14.29
C SER A 79 11.34 -0.04 14.23
N GLY A 80 10.88 -0.99 13.42
CA GLY A 80 11.51 -2.31 13.24
C GLY A 80 10.93 -3.08 12.05
N ASP A 81 11.67 -4.09 11.57
CA ASP A 81 11.19 -5.01 10.56
C ASP A 81 10.07 -5.89 11.14
N ALA A 82 8.83 -5.60 10.77
CA ALA A 82 7.66 -6.40 11.17
C ALA A 82 7.66 -7.80 10.52
N GLY A 83 8.58 -8.08 9.58
CA GLY A 83 8.73 -9.36 8.90
C GLY A 83 7.47 -9.77 8.13
N LEU A 84 7.27 -11.08 7.97
CA LEU A 84 6.11 -11.63 7.24
C LEU A 84 4.80 -11.69 8.04
N LYS A 85 4.83 -11.34 9.33
CA LYS A 85 3.66 -11.45 10.23
C LYS A 85 2.46 -10.58 9.77
N PRO A 86 2.63 -9.31 9.34
CA PRO A 86 1.53 -8.49 8.86
C PRO A 86 0.89 -9.07 7.59
N TYR A 87 1.70 -9.64 6.69
CA TYR A 87 1.20 -10.29 5.49
C TYR A 87 0.43 -11.58 5.80
N ILE A 88 0.89 -12.41 6.74
CA ILE A 88 0.16 -13.61 7.17
C ILE A 88 -1.15 -13.21 7.87
N LEU A 89 -1.14 -12.14 8.68
CA LEU A 89 -2.35 -11.63 9.31
C LEU A 89 -3.36 -11.14 8.25
N TYR A 90 -2.86 -10.47 7.21
CA TYR A 90 -3.65 -10.05 6.04
C TYR A 90 -4.29 -11.27 5.35
N LEU A 91 -3.52 -12.32 5.04
CA LEU A 91 -4.04 -13.53 4.40
C LEU A 91 -4.97 -14.38 5.30
N ARG A 92 -4.85 -14.28 6.63
CA ARG A 92 -5.65 -15.04 7.60
C ARG A 92 -7.05 -14.48 7.81
N GLN A 93 -7.33 -13.25 7.34
CA GLN A 93 -8.66 -12.66 7.39
C GLN A 93 -9.64 -13.42 6.48
N LYS A 94 -10.87 -13.62 6.98
CA LYS A 94 -12.03 -14.34 6.38
C LYS A 94 -11.79 -15.01 5.02
N LYS A 95 -11.60 -16.33 5.02
CA LYS A 95 -11.47 -17.18 3.81
C LYS A 95 -10.37 -16.76 2.83
N GLY A 96 -9.47 -15.83 3.19
CA GLY A 96 -8.40 -15.36 2.31
C GLY A 96 -7.48 -16.48 1.83
N PHE A 97 -7.21 -17.45 2.71
CA PHE A 97 -6.44 -18.65 2.35
C PHE A 97 -7.06 -19.48 1.22
N LEU A 98 -8.40 -19.55 1.12
CA LEU A 98 -9.07 -20.27 0.03
C LEU A 98 -8.84 -19.58 -1.31
N TYR A 99 -9.01 -18.25 -1.38
CA TYR A 99 -8.75 -17.50 -2.61
C TYR A 99 -7.27 -17.50 -2.99
N ALA A 100 -6.37 -17.43 -1.99
CA ALA A 100 -4.93 -17.60 -2.22
C ALA A 100 -4.60 -18.99 -2.80
N SER A 101 -5.17 -20.06 -2.24
CA SER A 101 -4.98 -21.43 -2.76
C SER A 101 -5.53 -21.60 -4.17
N LEU A 102 -6.67 -21.00 -4.48
CA LEU A 102 -7.28 -21.05 -5.82
C LEU A 102 -6.45 -20.28 -6.85
N SER A 103 -5.84 -19.17 -6.44
CA SER A 103 -4.89 -18.39 -7.24
C SER A 103 -3.59 -19.15 -7.52
N VAL A 104 -3.07 -19.90 -6.53
CA VAL A 104 -1.91 -20.78 -6.73
C VAL A 104 -2.27 -21.92 -7.69
N MET A 105 -3.45 -22.52 -7.54
CA MET A 105 -3.91 -23.57 -8.44
C MET A 105 -4.02 -23.08 -9.90
N SER A 106 -4.61 -21.89 -10.12
CA SER A 106 -4.69 -21.31 -11.47
C SER A 106 -3.31 -20.98 -12.06
N HIS A 107 -2.35 -20.60 -11.21
CA HIS A 107 -0.96 -20.39 -11.62
C HIS A 107 -0.29 -21.71 -12.06
N ILE A 108 -0.50 -22.82 -11.36
CA ILE A 108 0.01 -24.13 -11.75
C ILE A 108 -0.56 -24.56 -13.11
N ILE A 109 -1.86 -24.37 -13.32
CA ILE A 109 -2.53 -24.67 -14.59
C ILE A 109 -1.96 -23.80 -15.72
N PHE A 110 -1.69 -22.53 -15.46
CA PHE A 110 -1.06 -21.64 -16.43
C PHE A 110 0.33 -22.13 -16.85
N ILE A 111 1.17 -22.54 -15.89
CA ILE A 111 2.51 -23.11 -16.20
C ILE A 111 2.37 -24.38 -17.04
N ALA A 112 1.47 -25.29 -16.66
CA ALA A 112 1.24 -26.52 -17.41
C ALA A 112 0.80 -26.24 -18.85
N GLY A 113 -0.07 -25.24 -19.05
CA GLY A 113 -0.49 -24.77 -20.37
C GLY A 113 0.68 -24.20 -21.18
N GLN A 114 1.54 -23.38 -20.57
CA GLN A 114 2.74 -22.82 -21.20
C GLN A 114 3.73 -23.92 -21.63
N ILE A 115 3.98 -24.91 -20.77
CA ILE A 115 4.85 -26.05 -21.10
C ILE A 115 4.25 -26.87 -22.23
N SER A 116 2.95 -27.16 -22.18
CA SER A 116 2.25 -27.90 -23.24
C SER A 116 2.31 -27.17 -24.58
N GLN A 117 2.10 -25.85 -24.58
CA GLN A 117 2.20 -25.00 -25.77
C GLN A 117 3.61 -25.02 -26.36
N ASN A 118 4.64 -24.90 -25.52
CA ASN A 118 6.04 -24.95 -25.93
C ASN A 118 6.43 -26.34 -26.45
N SER A 119 6.03 -27.41 -25.76
CA SER A 119 6.31 -28.79 -26.16
C SER A 119 5.61 -29.16 -27.47
N TRP A 120 4.37 -28.70 -27.67
CA TRP A 120 3.63 -28.92 -28.92
C TRP A 120 4.32 -28.25 -30.10
N MET A 121 4.80 -27.02 -29.92
CA MET A 121 5.56 -26.29 -30.93
C MET A 121 6.89 -27.01 -31.24
N ALA A 122 7.65 -27.37 -30.22
CA ALA A 122 8.94 -28.04 -30.38
C ALA A 122 8.84 -29.39 -31.10
N ALA A 123 7.80 -30.18 -30.83
CA ALA A 123 7.61 -31.49 -31.46
C ALA A 123 7.15 -31.41 -32.92
N ASN A 124 6.31 -30.43 -33.27
CA ASN A 124 5.65 -30.39 -34.57
C ASN A 124 6.30 -29.45 -35.59
N VAL A 125 7.20 -28.55 -35.17
CA VAL A 125 7.85 -27.59 -36.07
C VAL A 125 8.74 -28.26 -37.12
N GLN A 126 9.24 -29.47 -36.85
CA GLN A 126 10.10 -30.23 -37.76
C GLN A 126 9.34 -31.30 -38.57
N ASN A 127 8.05 -31.51 -38.30
CA ASN A 127 7.27 -32.57 -38.96
C ASN A 127 6.65 -32.06 -40.28
N PRO A 128 7.02 -32.63 -41.44
CA PRO A 128 6.48 -32.20 -42.74
C PRO A 128 5.00 -32.58 -42.96
N ASP A 129 4.45 -33.51 -42.17
CA ASP A 129 3.06 -33.98 -42.29
C ASP A 129 2.03 -33.03 -41.66
N VAL A 130 2.47 -32.07 -40.85
CA VAL A 130 1.56 -31.16 -40.12
C VAL A 130 1.46 -29.85 -40.88
N SER A 131 0.28 -29.58 -41.48
CA SER A 131 0.02 -28.29 -42.13
C SER A 131 0.25 -27.14 -41.15
N ALA A 132 0.97 -26.10 -41.59
CA ALA A 132 1.27 -24.91 -40.80
C ALA A 132 0.01 -24.29 -40.16
N LEU A 133 -1.12 -24.33 -40.86
CA LEU A 133 -2.40 -23.83 -40.35
C LEU A 133 -2.90 -24.60 -39.12
N LYS A 134 -2.72 -25.93 -39.09
CA LYS A 134 -3.10 -26.78 -37.95
C LYS A 134 -2.20 -26.52 -36.75
N LEU A 135 -0.90 -26.32 -36.98
CA LEU A 135 0.09 -26.02 -35.95
C LEU A 135 -0.23 -24.68 -35.26
N ILE A 136 -0.49 -23.64 -36.05
CA ILE A 136 -0.86 -22.30 -35.56
C ILE A 136 -2.23 -22.34 -34.87
N SER A 137 -3.21 -23.06 -35.41
CA SER A 137 -4.55 -23.16 -34.83
C SER A 137 -4.51 -23.77 -33.42
N VAL A 138 -3.81 -24.89 -33.22
CA VAL A 138 -3.67 -25.52 -31.89
C VAL A 138 -2.93 -24.61 -30.92
N TYR A 139 -1.88 -23.93 -31.38
CA TYR A 139 -1.14 -22.96 -30.57
C TYR A 139 -2.03 -21.81 -30.08
N ILE A 140 -2.84 -21.24 -30.97
CA ILE A 140 -3.78 -20.16 -30.62
C ILE A 140 -4.83 -20.65 -29.61
N VAL A 141 -5.40 -21.84 -29.80
CA VAL A 141 -6.40 -22.39 -28.88
C VAL A 141 -5.82 -22.55 -27.47
N ILE A 142 -4.62 -23.12 -27.33
CA ILE A 142 -3.94 -23.24 -26.04
C ILE A 142 -3.63 -21.86 -25.45
N GLY A 143 -3.18 -20.91 -26.28
CA GLY A 143 -2.93 -19.53 -25.89
C GLY A 143 -4.18 -18.83 -25.34
N VAL A 144 -5.33 -18.95 -26.01
CA VAL A 144 -6.60 -18.37 -25.53
C VAL A 144 -7.02 -19.00 -24.19
N CYS A 145 -6.87 -20.31 -24.04
CA CYS A 145 -7.14 -20.99 -22.77
C CYS A 145 -6.24 -20.47 -21.64
N THR A 146 -4.94 -20.34 -21.87
CA THR A 146 -3.99 -19.85 -20.85
C THR A 146 -4.28 -18.40 -20.44
N VAL A 147 -4.65 -17.54 -21.39
CA VAL A 147 -5.07 -16.16 -21.11
C VAL A 147 -6.27 -16.13 -20.18
N PHE A 148 -7.29 -16.98 -20.42
CA PHE A 148 -8.45 -17.08 -19.54
C PHE A 148 -8.06 -17.46 -18.10
N PHE A 149 -7.14 -18.41 -17.92
CA PHE A 149 -6.63 -18.77 -16.59
C PHE A 149 -5.90 -17.61 -15.91
N VAL A 150 -5.10 -16.83 -16.65
CA VAL A 150 -4.42 -15.64 -16.10
C VAL A 150 -5.43 -14.56 -15.67
N LEU A 151 -6.48 -14.33 -16.46
CA LEU A 151 -7.56 -13.41 -16.07
C LEU A 151 -8.25 -13.88 -14.79
N SER A 152 -8.58 -15.17 -14.69
CA SER A 152 -9.21 -15.72 -13.49
C SER A 152 -8.36 -15.51 -12.23
N ARG A 153 -7.04 -15.70 -12.35
CA ARG A 153 -6.06 -15.42 -11.28
C ARG A 153 -6.10 -13.97 -10.83
N SER A 154 -6.13 -13.03 -11.78
CA SER A 154 -6.23 -11.60 -11.48
C SER A 154 -7.50 -11.27 -10.71
N ILE A 155 -8.65 -11.82 -11.14
CA ILE A 155 -9.93 -11.64 -10.46
C ILE A 155 -9.88 -12.19 -9.03
N PHE A 156 -9.29 -13.38 -8.81
CA PHE A 156 -9.16 -13.94 -7.46
C PHE A 156 -8.29 -13.08 -6.54
N PHE A 157 -7.21 -12.47 -7.05
CA PHE A 157 -6.40 -11.52 -6.28
C PHE A 157 -7.18 -10.27 -5.89
N VAL A 158 -7.95 -9.70 -6.82
CA VAL A 158 -8.77 -8.51 -6.56
C VAL A 158 -9.86 -8.83 -5.53
N VAL A 159 -10.54 -9.98 -5.66
CA VAL A 159 -11.56 -10.43 -4.69
C VAL A 159 -10.95 -10.66 -3.31
N LEU A 160 -9.78 -11.29 -3.24
CA LEU A 160 -9.04 -11.48 -1.98
C LEU A 160 -8.70 -10.13 -1.32
N GLY A 161 -8.21 -9.17 -2.11
CA GLY A 161 -7.90 -7.81 -1.63
C GLY A 161 -9.13 -7.11 -1.06
N MET A 162 -10.21 -7.05 -1.83
CA MET A 162 -11.46 -6.41 -1.41
C MET A 162 -12.06 -7.05 -0.15
N GLN A 163 -12.04 -8.38 -0.05
CA GLN A 163 -12.59 -9.08 1.11
C GLN A 163 -11.76 -8.85 2.37
N THR A 164 -10.44 -8.78 2.22
CA THR A 164 -9.52 -8.50 3.33
C THR A 164 -9.67 -7.07 3.82
N SER A 165 -9.67 -6.09 2.90
CA SER A 165 -9.96 -4.67 3.16
C SER A 165 -11.24 -4.49 4.01
N ARG A 166 -12.37 -5.06 3.54
CA ARG A 166 -13.65 -4.97 4.27
C ARG A 166 -13.58 -5.57 5.67
N SER A 167 -12.86 -6.67 5.84
CA SER A 167 -12.71 -7.32 7.15
C SER A 167 -11.89 -6.47 8.11
N LEU A 168 -10.78 -5.90 7.63
CA LEU A 168 -9.91 -5.01 8.40
C LEU A 168 -10.65 -3.72 8.80
N PHE A 169 -11.37 -3.10 7.86
CA PHE A 169 -12.20 -1.93 8.15
C PHE A 169 -13.25 -2.20 9.23
N SER A 170 -13.97 -3.31 9.14
CA SER A 170 -14.99 -3.68 10.13
C SER A 170 -14.38 -3.94 11.52
N GLN A 171 -13.20 -4.55 11.60
CA GLN A 171 -12.50 -4.78 12.87
C GLN A 171 -11.99 -3.48 13.48
N LEU A 172 -11.41 -2.60 12.66
CA LEU A 172 -10.96 -1.28 13.07
C LEU A 172 -12.11 -0.46 13.63
N LEU A 173 -13.24 -0.43 12.92
CA LEU A 173 -14.43 0.31 13.34
C LEU A 173 -15.00 -0.23 14.66
N ASN A 174 -15.10 -1.55 14.79
CA ASN A 174 -15.57 -2.18 16.04
C ASN A 174 -14.64 -1.91 17.22
N SER A 175 -13.32 -1.95 16.99
CA SER A 175 -12.33 -1.61 18.01
C SER A 175 -12.40 -0.14 18.41
N LEU A 176 -12.63 0.75 17.46
CA LEU A 176 -12.75 2.19 17.70
C LEU A 176 -13.97 2.50 18.57
N PHE A 177 -15.13 1.91 18.26
CA PHE A 177 -16.34 2.12 19.08
C PHE A 177 -16.24 1.52 20.49
N ARG A 178 -15.37 0.53 20.69
CA ARG A 178 -15.15 -0.10 21.99
C ARG A 178 -14.02 0.55 22.81
N ALA A 179 -13.37 1.57 22.27
CA ALA A 179 -12.31 2.29 22.95
C ALA A 179 -12.87 3.09 24.14
N PRO A 180 -12.14 3.20 25.26
CA PRO A 180 -12.56 3.99 26.41
C PRO A 180 -12.62 5.48 26.05
N MET A 181 -13.48 6.24 26.74
CA MET A 181 -13.64 7.69 26.52
C MET A 181 -12.29 8.44 26.58
N SER A 182 -11.38 7.99 27.45
CA SER A 182 -10.03 8.55 27.61
C SER A 182 -9.18 8.55 26.34
N PHE A 183 -9.44 7.64 25.39
CA PHE A 183 -8.78 7.62 24.08
C PHE A 183 -9.18 8.82 23.22
N PHE A 184 -10.46 9.22 23.29
CA PHE A 184 -11.00 10.35 22.54
C PHE A 184 -10.61 11.70 23.15
N ASP A 185 -10.35 11.73 24.46
CA ASP A 185 -9.85 12.94 25.15
C ASP A 185 -8.36 13.20 24.83
N SER A 186 -7.58 12.13 24.60
CA SER A 186 -6.14 12.21 24.30
C SER A 186 -5.84 12.42 22.81
N THR A 187 -6.81 12.12 21.92
CA THR A 187 -6.61 12.13 20.47
C THR A 187 -7.78 12.84 19.79
N PRO A 188 -7.58 14.02 19.18
CA PRO A 188 -8.68 14.74 18.55
C PRO A 188 -9.27 13.90 17.42
N LEU A 189 -10.61 13.83 17.35
CA LEU A 189 -11.36 13.02 16.37
C LEU A 189 -10.91 13.26 14.92
N GLY A 190 -10.53 14.50 14.57
CA GLY A 190 -9.99 14.83 13.25
C GLY A 190 -8.68 14.13 12.91
N ARG A 191 -7.80 13.91 13.90
CA ARG A 191 -6.53 13.19 13.70
C ARG A 191 -6.76 11.69 13.53
N VAL A 192 -7.68 11.10 14.30
CA VAL A 192 -8.06 9.69 14.16
C VAL A 192 -8.67 9.43 12.78
N LEU A 193 -9.61 10.28 12.34
CA LEU A 193 -10.23 10.11 11.03
C LEU A 193 -9.24 10.28 9.88
N SER A 194 -8.34 11.28 9.96
CA SER A 194 -7.30 11.50 8.96
C SER A 194 -6.35 10.30 8.85
N ARG A 195 -5.92 9.73 9.99
CA ARG A 195 -5.08 8.52 10.02
C ARG A 195 -5.80 7.30 9.49
N VAL A 196 -6.99 7.00 10.01
CA VAL A 196 -7.79 5.85 9.55
C VAL A 196 -8.05 5.93 8.05
N SER A 197 -8.39 7.12 7.53
CA SER A 197 -8.63 7.30 6.10
C SER A 197 -7.36 7.08 5.26
N SER A 198 -6.22 7.61 5.69
CA SER A 198 -4.95 7.45 4.97
C SER A 198 -4.46 6.01 5.03
N ASP A 199 -4.47 5.40 6.21
CA ASP A 199 -3.98 4.04 6.43
C ASP A 199 -4.87 3.00 5.73
N LEU A 200 -6.19 3.21 5.76
CA LEU A 200 -7.12 2.36 5.01
C LEU A 200 -6.91 2.47 3.51
N SER A 201 -6.65 3.67 2.98
CA SER A 201 -6.33 3.83 1.55
C SER A 201 -5.07 3.06 1.14
N ILE A 202 -4.03 3.05 1.99
CA ILE A 202 -2.80 2.28 1.73
C ILE A 202 -3.08 0.78 1.80
N ILE A 203 -3.87 0.33 2.78
CA ILE A 203 -4.27 -1.08 2.92
C ILE A 203 -5.15 -1.56 1.77
N ASP A 204 -5.96 -0.67 1.19
CA ASP A 204 -6.91 -0.99 0.12
C ASP A 204 -6.29 -0.96 -1.27
N LEU A 205 -5.25 -0.15 -1.49
CA LEU A 205 -4.63 0.06 -2.80
C LEU A 205 -3.19 -0.47 -2.88
N ASP A 206 -2.32 -0.03 -1.97
CA ASP A 206 -0.90 -0.30 -2.06
C ASP A 206 -0.55 -1.72 -1.59
N VAL A 207 -1.12 -2.18 -0.47
CA VAL A 207 -0.84 -3.51 0.07
C VAL A 207 -1.24 -4.65 -0.89
N PRO A 208 -2.45 -4.65 -1.49
CA PRO A 208 -2.84 -5.70 -2.44
C PRO A 208 -2.00 -5.65 -3.70
N PHE A 209 -1.65 -4.44 -4.19
CA PHE A 209 -0.83 -4.28 -5.38
C PHE A 209 0.59 -4.78 -5.16
N ALA A 210 1.22 -4.40 -4.04
CA ALA A 210 2.56 -4.86 -3.66
C ALA A 210 2.60 -6.38 -3.46
N LEU A 211 1.60 -6.95 -2.77
CA LEU A 211 1.46 -8.39 -2.60
C LEU A 211 1.27 -9.11 -3.93
N MET A 212 0.39 -8.61 -4.80
CA MET A 212 0.15 -9.19 -6.12
C MET A 212 1.41 -9.16 -6.97
N PHE A 213 2.12 -8.03 -6.99
CA PHE A 213 3.35 -7.89 -7.77
C PHE A 213 4.47 -8.78 -7.22
N GLY A 214 4.72 -8.76 -5.91
CA GLY A 214 5.75 -9.56 -5.27
C GLY A 214 5.50 -11.06 -5.43
N PHE A 215 4.26 -11.50 -5.20
CA PHE A 215 3.88 -12.90 -5.36
C PHE A 215 3.91 -13.34 -6.82
N SER A 216 3.40 -12.52 -7.75
CA SER A 216 3.43 -12.83 -9.19
C SER A 216 4.86 -12.88 -9.72
N SER A 217 5.72 -11.94 -9.31
CA SER A 217 7.13 -11.91 -9.72
C SER A 217 7.88 -13.12 -9.18
N SER A 218 7.72 -13.43 -7.89
CA SER A 218 8.34 -14.60 -7.25
C SER A 218 7.88 -15.90 -7.92
N LEU A 219 6.58 -16.08 -8.11
CA LEU A 219 6.03 -17.25 -8.78
C LEU A 219 6.54 -17.38 -10.22
N ASN A 220 6.57 -16.29 -10.99
CA ASN A 220 7.14 -16.31 -12.34
C ASN A 220 8.63 -16.68 -12.32
N ALA A 221 9.42 -16.14 -11.39
CA ALA A 221 10.83 -16.48 -11.25
C ALA A 221 11.01 -17.98 -10.98
N TYR A 222 10.28 -18.53 -10.00
CA TYR A 222 10.32 -19.96 -9.70
C TYR A 222 9.84 -20.82 -10.88
N SER A 223 8.79 -20.41 -11.59
CA SER A 223 8.30 -21.12 -12.78
C SER A 223 9.31 -21.14 -13.91
N ASN A 224 9.90 -19.99 -14.25
CA ASN A 224 10.92 -19.90 -15.30
C ASN A 224 12.17 -20.69 -14.92
N LEU A 225 12.61 -20.60 -13.67
CA LEU A 225 13.73 -21.39 -13.16
C LEU A 225 13.45 -22.89 -13.25
N GLY A 226 12.24 -23.33 -12.89
CA GLY A 226 11.83 -24.73 -12.99
C GLY A 226 11.79 -25.23 -14.42
N VAL A 227 11.22 -24.45 -15.35
CA VAL A 227 11.22 -24.79 -16.79
C VAL A 227 12.64 -24.89 -17.34
N LEU A 228 13.51 -23.93 -17.02
CA LEU A 228 14.92 -23.96 -17.41
C LEU A 228 15.66 -25.17 -16.84
N ALA A 229 15.42 -25.51 -15.57
CA ALA A 229 16.04 -26.64 -14.92
C ALA A 229 15.65 -27.98 -15.56
N VAL A 230 14.40 -28.13 -15.98
CA VAL A 230 13.89 -29.38 -16.60
C VAL A 230 14.27 -29.48 -18.08
N VAL A 231 14.09 -28.39 -18.84
CA VAL A 231 14.27 -28.41 -20.31
C VAL A 231 15.75 -28.31 -20.69
N THR A 232 16.53 -27.53 -19.93
CA THR A 232 17.90 -27.19 -20.32
C THR A 232 18.84 -27.20 -19.11
N TRP A 233 18.96 -28.36 -18.45
CA TRP A 233 19.84 -28.52 -17.27
C TRP A 233 21.29 -28.08 -17.56
N GLN A 234 21.75 -28.21 -18.81
CA GLN A 234 23.06 -27.77 -19.28
C GLN A 234 23.24 -26.24 -19.21
N VAL A 235 22.18 -25.46 -19.46
CA VAL A 235 22.23 -23.98 -19.41
C VAL A 235 22.34 -23.48 -17.98
N LEU A 236 21.84 -24.24 -17.00
CA LEU A 236 21.96 -23.89 -15.57
C LEU A 236 23.42 -23.96 -15.10
N PHE A 237 24.20 -24.91 -15.63
CA PHE A 237 25.63 -25.00 -15.36
C PHE A 237 26.42 -23.81 -15.92
N VAL A 238 25.97 -23.23 -17.04
CA VAL A 238 26.59 -22.05 -17.66
C VAL A 238 26.11 -20.74 -17.03
N SER A 239 24.87 -20.67 -16.53
CA SER A 239 24.33 -19.45 -15.92
C SER A 239 24.89 -19.19 -14.52
N LEU A 240 25.19 -20.23 -13.74
CA LEU A 240 25.78 -20.11 -12.40
C LEU A 240 27.11 -19.31 -12.38
N PRO A 241 28.13 -19.64 -13.19
CA PRO A 241 29.38 -18.88 -13.21
C PRO A 241 29.19 -17.44 -13.73
N MET A 242 28.23 -17.21 -14.64
CA MET A 242 27.90 -15.86 -15.12
C MET A 242 27.30 -14.99 -14.01
N ILE A 243 26.42 -15.53 -13.16
CA ILE A 243 25.85 -14.81 -12.02
C ILE A 243 26.95 -14.48 -11.00
N VAL A 244 27.84 -15.44 -10.72
CA VAL A 244 28.98 -15.21 -9.81
C VAL A 244 29.90 -14.11 -10.36
N LEU A 245 30.21 -14.13 -11.66
CA LEU A 245 30.99 -13.08 -12.32
C LEU A 245 30.31 -11.72 -12.24
N ALA A 246 29.00 -11.65 -12.49
CA ALA A 246 28.25 -10.39 -12.41
C ALA A 246 28.25 -9.80 -11.00
N ILE A 247 28.06 -10.62 -9.96
CA ILE A 247 28.12 -10.18 -8.56
C ILE A 247 29.54 -9.74 -8.15
N ARG A 248 30.58 -10.32 -8.77
CA ARG A 248 31.98 -9.92 -8.53
C ARG A 248 32.38 -8.65 -9.29
N LEU A 249 31.64 -8.30 -10.34
CA LEU A 249 31.90 -7.11 -11.18
C LEU A 249 31.10 -5.88 -10.71
N GLN A 250 29.99 -6.09 -10.01
CA GLN A 250 29.20 -5.07 -9.31
C GLN A 250 29.86 -4.67 -7.99
#